data_AF-A0A0M9VGZ2-F1
#
_entry.id   AF-A0A0M9VGZ2-F1
#
_cell.length_a   1.000
_cell.length_b   1.000
_cell.length_c   1.000
_cell.angle_alpha   90.00
_cell.angle_beta   90.00
_cell.angle_gamma   90.00
#
_symmetry.space_group_name_H-M   'P 1'
#
loop_
_entity.id
_entity.type
_entity.pdbx_description
1 polymer ?
#
loop_
_entity_poly.entity_id
_entity_poly.type
_entity_poly.pdbx_seq_one_letter_code
_entity_poly.pdbx_strand_id
1 'polypeptide(L)'
;MVQEIDIEKSKEKRKVVYSRFSFWKNFDVLSFLFALFFIFIWSSEIYKGIKYHHVESLSILMLLLSLLLSGFIIYSTIFMLGLSRISGISNVQNRHLVKQTARHLGWEVKHDSAAYTVFYRHNTFGSWDYGKEITVIYDAHIMLVNVISYGRYGTKSPFHYFGNKWFLNRFLKQLKAVGSGQPA
;
A
#
# COMPACT_ATOMS: atom_id res chain seq x y z
N MET A 1 -11.48 1.04 -12.86
CA MET A 1 -10.99 2.25 -13.55
C MET A 1 -9.66 2.62 -12.93
N VAL A 2 -8.58 2.64 -13.71
CA VAL A 2 -7.26 3.04 -13.19
C VAL A 2 -7.28 4.55 -12.98
N GLN A 3 -6.94 5.00 -11.78
CA GLN A 3 -6.81 6.43 -11.51
C GLN A 3 -5.56 6.95 -12.21
N GLU A 4 -5.70 8.07 -12.91
CA GLU A 4 -4.58 8.72 -13.59
C GLU A 4 -3.56 9.22 -12.55
N ILE A 5 -2.28 9.00 -12.85
CA ILE A 5 -1.16 9.30 -11.96
C ILE A 5 -0.49 10.58 -12.44
N ASP A 6 -0.30 11.53 -11.53
CA ASP A 6 0.52 12.72 -11.74
C ASP A 6 1.99 12.33 -11.60
N ILE A 7 2.64 12.09 -12.75
CA ILE A 7 3.99 11.50 -12.80
C ILE A 7 5.04 12.43 -12.21
N GLU A 8 5.02 13.71 -12.58
CA GLU A 8 6.01 14.67 -12.11
C GLU A 8 5.91 14.86 -10.60
N LYS A 9 4.69 15.04 -10.09
CA LYS A 9 4.46 15.16 -8.65
C LYS A 9 4.77 13.86 -7.90
N SER A 10 4.58 12.71 -8.55
CA SER A 10 4.92 11.41 -7.96
C SER A 10 6.42 11.22 -7.82
N LYS A 11 7.19 11.62 -8.83
CA LYS A 11 8.67 11.62 -8.80
C LYS A 11 9.20 12.55 -7.72
N GLU A 12 8.69 13.78 -7.69
CA GLU A 12 9.06 14.81 -6.69
C GLU A 12 8.82 14.32 -5.26
N LYS A 13 7.60 13.83 -4.98
CA LYS A 13 7.20 13.42 -3.62
C LYS A 13 7.63 12.01 -3.24
N ARG A 14 8.21 11.25 -4.17
CA ARG A 14 8.50 9.81 -4.04
C ARG A 14 7.30 9.00 -3.52
N LYS A 15 6.11 9.37 -3.96
CA LYS A 15 4.84 8.70 -3.62
C LYS A 15 3.97 8.65 -4.87
N VAL A 16 3.09 7.65 -4.98
CA VAL A 16 2.06 7.66 -6.03
C VAL A 16 1.07 8.78 -5.74
N VAL A 17 1.02 9.78 -6.62
CA VAL A 17 0.11 10.91 -6.55
C VAL A 17 -0.88 10.80 -7.71
N TYR A 18 -2.17 10.80 -7.40
CA TYR A 18 -3.22 10.70 -8.41
C TYR A 18 -3.68 12.10 -8.83
N SER A 19 -3.93 12.31 -10.13
CA SER A 19 -4.26 13.63 -10.70
C SER A 19 -5.63 14.14 -10.27
N ARG A 20 -6.58 13.23 -10.01
CA ARG A 20 -7.95 13.57 -9.61
C ARG A 20 -8.18 13.41 -8.12
N PHE A 21 -9.05 14.27 -7.59
CA PHE A 21 -9.56 14.16 -6.23
C PHE A 21 -10.39 12.87 -6.12
N SER A 22 -9.81 11.86 -5.49
CA SER A 22 -10.47 10.58 -5.31
C SER A 22 -11.37 10.65 -4.08
N PHE A 23 -12.66 10.34 -4.22
CA PHE A 23 -13.61 10.20 -3.10
C PHE A 23 -13.02 9.34 -1.97
N TRP A 24 -12.17 8.38 -2.32
CA TRP A 24 -11.45 7.49 -1.43
C TRP A 24 -10.47 8.18 -0.47
N LYS A 25 -10.08 9.44 -0.71
CA LYS A 25 -9.28 10.25 0.23
C LYS A 25 -10.01 10.48 1.56
N ASN A 26 -11.34 10.41 1.57
CA ASN A 26 -12.16 10.50 2.79
C ASN A 26 -12.14 9.19 3.59
N PHE A 27 -11.81 8.05 2.97
CA PHE A 27 -11.76 6.77 3.68
C PHE A 27 -10.54 6.68 4.62
N ASP A 28 -9.47 7.40 4.29
CA ASP A 28 -8.32 7.59 5.19
C ASP A 28 -8.78 8.32 6.48
N VAL A 29 -9.63 9.34 6.34
CA VAL A 29 -10.20 10.07 7.49
C VAL A 29 -11.07 9.16 8.35
N LEU A 30 -11.91 8.31 7.74
CA LEU A 30 -12.74 7.36 8.49
C LEU A 30 -11.88 6.36 9.29
N SER A 31 -10.76 5.91 8.72
CA SER A 31 -9.82 5.01 9.40
C SER A 31 -9.19 5.69 10.63
N PHE A 32 -8.90 6.99 10.55
CA PHE A 32 -8.41 7.76 11.70
C PHE A 32 -9.49 8.00 12.76
N LEU A 33 -10.72 8.30 12.35
CA LEU A 33 -11.84 8.46 13.28
C LEU A 33 -12.11 7.15 14.03
N PHE A 34 -12.07 6.01 13.34
CA PHE A 34 -12.23 4.70 13.95
C PHE A 34 -11.11 4.42 14.98
N ALA A 35 -9.86 4.75 14.66
CA ALA A 35 -8.73 4.61 15.58
C ALA A 35 -8.90 5.47 16.85
N LEU A 36 -9.28 6.74 16.69
CA LEU A 36 -9.52 7.67 17.80
C LEU A 36 -10.71 7.25 18.67
N PHE A 37 -11.74 6.64 18.08
CA PHE A 37 -12.92 6.17 18.80
C PHE A 37 -12.58 5.13 19.88
N PHE A 38 -11.71 4.15 19.59
CA PHE A 38 -11.30 3.17 20.61
C PHE A 38 -10.46 3.80 21.71
N ILE A 39 -9.54 4.70 21.34
CA ILE A 39 -8.77 5.45 22.34
C ILE A 39 -9.72 6.20 23.28
N PHE A 40 -10.74 6.87 22.73
CA PHE A 40 -11.73 7.60 23.51
C PHE A 40 -12.53 6.69 24.45
N ILE A 41 -13.02 5.53 23.98
CA ILE A 41 -13.75 4.56 24.81
C ILE A 41 -12.89 4.13 26.01
N TRP A 42 -11.69 3.61 25.75
CA TRP A 42 -10.87 3.05 26.82
C TRP A 42 -10.32 4.12 27.77
N SER A 43 -10.03 5.32 27.25
CA SER A 43 -9.67 6.47 28.09
C SER A 43 -10.84 6.89 29.00
N SER A 44 -12.06 6.86 28.48
CA SER A 44 -13.26 7.18 29.25
C SER A 44 -13.54 6.16 30.35
N GLU A 45 -13.33 4.87 30.08
CA GLU A 45 -13.46 3.81 31.10
C GLU A 45 -12.39 3.94 32.20
N ILE A 46 -11.13 4.21 31.82
CA ILE A 46 -10.06 4.48 32.79
C ILE A 46 -10.39 5.71 33.64
N TYR A 47 -10.89 6.80 33.03
CA TYR A 47 -11.28 8.01 33.74
C TYR A 47 -12.40 7.74 34.77
N LYS A 48 -13.43 6.96 34.40
CA LYS A 48 -14.48 6.52 35.33
C LYS A 48 -13.87 5.70 36.47
N GLY A 49 -12.98 4.77 36.15
CA GLY A 49 -12.31 3.94 37.14
C GLY A 49 -11.49 4.73 38.15
N ILE A 50 -10.79 5.79 37.70
CA ILE A 50 -10.07 6.72 38.59
C ILE A 50 -11.06 7.46 39.49
N LYS A 51 -12.16 7.99 38.93
CA LYS A 51 -13.16 8.77 39.67
C LYS A 51 -13.87 7.95 40.76
N TYR A 52 -14.08 6.65 40.52
CA TYR A 52 -14.77 5.75 41.45
C TYR A 52 -13.83 4.78 42.18
N HIS A 53 -12.52 5.07 42.20
CA HIS A 53 -11.48 4.29 42.90
C HIS A 53 -11.37 2.81 42.50
N HIS A 54 -11.77 2.45 41.28
CA HIS A 54 -11.66 1.10 40.73
C HIS A 54 -11.26 1.13 39.25
N VAL A 55 -9.96 1.06 38.96
CA VAL A 55 -9.45 0.98 37.58
C VAL A 55 -9.27 -0.49 37.19
N GLU A 56 -9.99 -0.93 36.15
CA GLU A 56 -9.82 -2.27 35.61
C GLU A 56 -8.53 -2.39 34.79
N SER A 57 -7.72 -3.41 35.09
CA SER A 57 -6.48 -3.69 34.35
C SER A 57 -6.73 -3.96 32.86
N LEU A 58 -7.90 -4.53 32.54
CA LEU A 58 -8.33 -4.77 31.17
C LEU A 58 -8.47 -3.46 30.37
N SER A 59 -9.03 -2.39 30.96
CA SER A 59 -9.17 -1.10 30.28
C SER A 59 -7.81 -0.50 29.92
N ILE A 60 -6.81 -0.64 30.80
CA ILE A 60 -5.44 -0.20 30.54
C ILE A 60 -4.82 -0.99 29.37
N LEU A 61 -4.92 -2.31 29.39
CA LEU A 61 -4.42 -3.16 28.31
C LEU A 61 -5.07 -2.79 26.97
N MET A 62 -6.39 -2.60 26.97
CA MET A 62 -7.13 -2.26 25.76
C MET A 62 -6.79 -0.85 25.24
N LEU A 63 -6.54 0.12 26.12
CA LEU A 63 -6.01 1.43 25.72
C LEU A 63 -4.65 1.30 25.03
N LEU A 64 -3.72 0.53 25.61
CA LEU A 64 -2.40 0.30 25.02
C LEU A 64 -2.50 -0.35 23.63
N LEU A 65 -3.32 -1.39 23.48
CA LEU A 65 -3.58 -2.02 22.19
C LEU A 65 -4.19 -1.03 21.17
N SER A 66 -5.11 -0.18 21.62
CA SER A 66 -5.74 0.85 20.78
C SER A 66 -4.73 1.89 20.31
N LEU A 67 -3.81 2.32 21.17
CA LEU A 67 -2.73 3.25 20.82
C LEU A 67 -1.77 2.62 19.81
N LEU A 68 -1.37 1.36 20.01
CA LEU A 68 -0.51 0.62 19.09
C LEU A 68 -1.17 0.46 17.71
N LEU A 69 -2.44 0.05 17.69
CA LEU A 69 -3.20 -0.11 16.46
C LEU A 69 -3.36 1.23 15.72
N SER A 70 -3.66 2.30 16.45
CA SER A 70 -3.80 3.66 15.89
C SER A 70 -2.48 4.14 15.28
N GLY A 71 -1.37 3.97 16.02
CA GLY A 71 -0.04 4.29 15.51
C GLY A 71 0.31 3.51 14.25
N PHE A 72 -0.03 2.21 14.22
CA PHE A 72 0.16 1.37 13.04
C PHE A 72 -0.68 1.82 11.83
N ILE A 73 -1.95 2.19 12.03
CA ILE A 73 -2.82 2.69 10.95
C ILE A 73 -2.26 4.01 10.40
N ILE A 74 -1.91 4.96 11.28
CA ILE A 74 -1.32 6.25 10.89
C ILE A 74 -0.05 6.05 10.08
N TYR A 75 0.88 5.25 10.61
CA TYR A 75 2.12 4.91 9.93
C TYR A 75 1.82 4.31 8.54
N SER A 76 0.98 3.29 8.48
CA SER A 76 0.68 2.59 7.24
C SER A 76 0.06 3.51 6.20
N THR A 77 -0.89 4.37 6.56
CA THR A 77 -1.51 5.34 5.64
C THR A 77 -0.49 6.34 5.10
N ILE A 78 0.43 6.84 5.92
CA ILE A 78 1.47 7.79 5.49
C ILE A 78 2.43 7.17 4.46
N PHE A 79 2.79 5.89 4.66
CA PHE A 79 3.84 5.22 3.90
C PHE A 79 3.33 4.30 2.78
N MET A 80 2.03 3.97 2.72
CA MET A 80 1.51 3.01 1.74
C MET A 80 1.71 3.41 0.28
N LEU A 81 1.68 4.72 -0.01
CA LEU A 81 1.87 5.24 -1.37
C LEU A 81 3.35 5.45 -1.70
N GLY A 82 4.28 5.13 -0.79
CA GLY A 82 5.72 5.31 -0.98
C GLY A 82 6.24 4.52 -2.17
N LEU A 83 7.03 5.19 -3.02
CA LEU A 83 7.71 4.58 -4.15
C LEU A 83 9.07 4.05 -3.71
N SER A 84 9.35 2.79 -4.04
CA SER A 84 10.66 2.18 -3.90
C SER A 84 11.45 2.34 -5.20
N ARG A 85 12.67 2.86 -5.09
CA ARG A 85 13.57 3.06 -6.23
C ARG A 85 14.31 1.77 -6.58
N ILE A 86 14.39 1.47 -7.87
CA ILE A 86 15.15 0.36 -8.43
C ILE A 86 16.00 0.90 -9.57
N SER A 87 17.27 0.49 -9.63
CA SER A 87 18.09 0.73 -10.81
C SER A 87 17.54 -0.06 -11.99
N GLY A 88 17.43 0.58 -13.14
CA GLY A 88 17.02 0.00 -14.40
C GLY A 88 18.04 0.28 -15.50
N ILE A 89 17.67 -0.02 -16.74
CA ILE A 89 18.56 0.07 -17.90
C ILE A 89 18.15 1.23 -18.80
N SER A 90 16.95 1.19 -19.38
CA SER A 90 16.35 2.28 -20.15
C SER A 90 14.83 2.16 -20.03
N ASN A 91 14.09 3.24 -20.24
CA ASN A 91 12.62 3.20 -20.15
C ASN A 91 12.01 2.07 -20.99
N VAL A 92 12.49 1.88 -22.22
CA VAL A 92 11.97 0.86 -23.14
C VAL A 92 12.28 -0.55 -22.62
N GLN A 93 13.53 -0.83 -22.23
CA GLN A 93 13.93 -2.14 -21.73
C GLN A 93 13.29 -2.45 -20.38
N ASN A 94 13.24 -1.47 -19.48
CA ASN A 94 12.59 -1.58 -18.17
C ASN A 94 11.11 -1.93 -18.33
N ARG A 95 10.41 -1.24 -19.23
CA ARG A 95 9.01 -1.51 -19.53
C ARG A 95 8.80 -2.89 -20.11
N HIS A 96 9.66 -3.32 -21.04
CA HIS A 96 9.62 -4.67 -21.59
C HIS A 96 9.81 -5.73 -20.50
N LEU A 97 10.85 -5.58 -19.68
CA LEU A 97 11.19 -6.50 -18.59
C LEU A 97 10.05 -6.60 -17.58
N VAL A 98 9.52 -5.47 -17.12
CA VAL A 98 8.42 -5.40 -16.16
C VAL A 98 7.15 -6.08 -16.71
N LYS A 99 6.85 -5.90 -18.00
CA LYS A 99 5.72 -6.60 -18.66
C LYS A 99 5.96 -8.10 -18.79
N GLN A 100 7.18 -8.55 -19.10
CA GLN A 100 7.52 -9.97 -19.13
C GLN A 100 7.38 -10.60 -17.74
N THR A 101 7.92 -9.95 -16.71
CA THR A 101 7.78 -10.40 -15.32
C THR A 101 6.31 -10.48 -14.90
N ALA A 102 5.50 -9.47 -15.22
CA ALA A 102 4.07 -9.49 -14.92
C ALA A 102 3.34 -10.65 -15.62
N ARG A 103 3.64 -10.91 -16.90
CA ARG A 103 3.08 -12.05 -17.65
C ARG A 103 3.48 -13.39 -17.04
N HIS A 104 4.75 -13.55 -16.67
CA HIS A 104 5.25 -14.77 -16.03
C HIS A 104 4.54 -15.04 -14.69
N LEU A 105 4.18 -13.98 -13.97
CA LEU A 105 3.44 -14.06 -12.71
C LEU A 105 1.91 -14.16 -12.89
N GLY A 106 1.42 -14.20 -14.14
CA GLY A 106 -0.01 -14.24 -14.45
C GLY A 106 -0.77 -12.97 -14.06
N TRP A 107 -0.12 -11.81 -14.05
CA TRP A 107 -0.73 -10.54 -13.67
C TRP A 107 -1.34 -9.83 -14.87
N GLU A 108 -2.47 -9.17 -14.63
CA GLU A 108 -3.19 -8.46 -15.66
C GLU A 108 -2.67 -7.03 -15.79
N VAL A 109 -2.37 -6.59 -17.01
CA VAL A 109 -1.99 -5.19 -17.28
C VAL A 109 -3.25 -4.35 -17.32
N LYS A 110 -3.40 -3.40 -16.40
CA LYS A 110 -4.58 -2.50 -16.33
C LYS A 110 -4.37 -1.19 -17.06
N HIS A 111 -3.13 -0.69 -17.06
CA HIS A 111 -2.75 0.52 -17.80
C HIS A 111 -1.30 0.40 -18.22
N ASP A 112 -0.98 0.89 -19.42
CA ASP A 112 0.36 0.80 -19.97
C ASP A 112 0.67 2.00 -20.87
N SER A 113 1.58 2.87 -20.43
CA SER A 113 2.05 4.04 -21.16
C SER A 113 3.58 4.09 -21.22
N ALA A 114 4.13 5.09 -21.92
CA ALA A 114 5.57 5.32 -21.93
C ALA A 114 6.11 5.77 -20.56
N ALA A 115 5.29 6.43 -19.74
CA ALA A 115 5.70 6.98 -18.45
C ALA A 115 5.50 6.00 -17.29
N TYR A 116 4.48 5.13 -17.35
CA TYR A 116 4.19 4.18 -16.28
C TYR A 116 3.34 2.99 -16.75
N THR A 117 3.42 1.91 -16.00
CA THR A 117 2.56 0.72 -16.17
C THR A 117 1.94 0.33 -14.83
N VAL A 118 0.68 -0.09 -14.87
CA VAL A 118 -0.09 -0.56 -13.71
C VAL A 118 -0.54 -1.98 -13.95
N PHE A 119 -0.24 -2.85 -12.99
CA PHE A 119 -0.63 -4.26 -12.98
C PHE A 119 -1.61 -4.53 -11.85
N TYR A 120 -2.49 -5.50 -12.07
CA TYR A 120 -3.39 -5.99 -11.04
C TYR A 120 -3.27 -7.49 -10.89
N ARG A 121 -3.19 -7.92 -9.63
CA ARG A 121 -3.28 -9.33 -9.23
C ARG A 121 -4.58 -9.52 -8.48
N HIS A 122 -5.48 -10.32 -9.06
CA HIS A 122 -6.70 -10.77 -8.38
C HIS A 122 -6.35 -11.67 -7.19
N ASN A 123 -7.23 -11.65 -6.19
CA ASN A 123 -7.06 -12.50 -5.01
C ASN A 123 -7.19 -13.99 -5.35
N THR A 124 -6.46 -14.82 -4.62
CA THR A 124 -6.76 -16.25 -4.51
C THR A 124 -7.88 -16.46 -3.49
N PHE A 125 -8.85 -17.32 -3.81
CA PHE A 125 -10.03 -17.59 -2.98
C PHE A 125 -9.64 -17.82 -1.50
N GLY A 126 -10.28 -17.12 -0.56
CA GLY A 126 -10.05 -17.29 0.89
C GLY A 126 -9.10 -16.29 1.57
N SER A 127 -8.54 -15.31 0.86
CA SER A 127 -7.69 -14.26 1.47
C SER A 127 -8.47 -12.95 1.74
N TRP A 128 -8.10 -12.24 2.79
CA TRP A 128 -8.66 -10.93 3.17
C TRP A 128 -8.19 -9.77 2.27
N ASP A 129 -7.24 -10.03 1.36
CA ASP A 129 -6.72 -9.10 0.37
C ASP A 129 -7.52 -9.20 -0.92
N TYR A 130 -8.33 -8.20 -1.29
CA TYR A 130 -9.21 -8.29 -2.48
C TYR A 130 -8.47 -8.04 -3.80
N GLY A 131 -7.17 -7.78 -3.73
CA GLY A 131 -6.27 -7.71 -4.87
C GLY A 131 -5.16 -6.70 -4.65
N LYS A 132 -4.07 -6.89 -5.39
CA LYS A 132 -2.91 -6.00 -5.34
C LYS A 132 -2.75 -5.26 -6.65
N GLU A 133 -2.47 -3.97 -6.55
CA GLU A 133 -2.04 -3.15 -7.66
C GLU A 133 -0.57 -2.82 -7.53
N ILE A 134 0.15 -2.97 -8.63
CA ILE A 134 1.56 -2.63 -8.73
C ILE A 134 1.66 -1.48 -9.72
N THR A 135 2.18 -0.35 -9.26
CA THR A 135 2.47 0.81 -10.10
C THR A 135 3.97 0.87 -10.33
N VAL A 136 4.38 0.98 -11.59
CA VAL A 136 5.76 1.17 -11.99
C VAL A 136 5.87 2.44 -12.83
N ILE A 137 6.57 3.45 -12.32
CA ILE A 137 6.89 4.69 -13.05
C ILE A 137 8.32 4.57 -13.60
N TYR A 138 8.48 4.89 -14.87
CA TYR A 138 9.76 4.84 -15.57
C TYR A 138 10.42 6.22 -15.58
N ASP A 139 11.69 6.27 -15.19
CA ASP A 139 12.45 7.51 -15.13
C ASP A 139 13.90 7.27 -15.58
N ALA A 140 14.11 7.31 -16.89
CA ALA A 140 15.36 7.01 -17.57
C ALA A 140 15.98 5.66 -17.14
N HIS A 141 16.98 5.69 -16.27
CA HIS A 141 17.71 4.54 -15.76
C HIS A 141 17.20 4.05 -14.40
N ILE A 142 16.06 4.55 -13.93
CA ILE A 142 15.45 4.10 -12.68
C ILE A 142 13.98 3.76 -12.87
N MET A 143 13.49 2.87 -12.02
CA MET A 143 12.08 2.55 -11.86
C MET A 143 11.65 2.91 -10.45
N LEU A 144 10.48 3.52 -10.33
CA LEU A 144 9.82 3.79 -9.07
C LEU A 144 8.63 2.86 -8.95
N VAL A 145 8.65 1.98 -7.95
CA VAL A 145 7.65 0.91 -7.82
C VAL A 145 6.90 1.04 -6.52
N ASN A 146 5.58 0.92 -6.59
CA ASN A 146 4.70 0.88 -5.44
C ASN A 146 3.73 -0.29 -5.55
N VAL A 147 3.35 -0.85 -4.40
CA VAL A 147 2.36 -1.93 -4.30
C VAL A 147 1.32 -1.51 -3.28
N ILE A 148 0.05 -1.57 -3.68
CA ILE A 148 -1.10 -1.27 -2.82
C ILE A 148 -2.02 -2.48 -2.82
N SER A 149 -2.54 -2.79 -1.63
CA SER A 149 -3.63 -3.75 -1.47
C SER A 149 -4.94 -3.01 -1.38
N TYR A 150 -5.95 -3.58 -2.01
CA TYR A 150 -7.31 -3.11 -1.94
C TYR A 150 -8.14 -4.01 -1.02
N GLY A 151 -8.93 -3.38 -0.17
CA GLY A 151 -10.01 -3.99 0.57
C GLY A 151 -11.27 -4.15 -0.29
N ARG A 152 -12.34 -4.63 0.34
CA ARG A 152 -13.65 -4.76 -0.30
C ARG A 152 -14.09 -3.41 -0.89
N TYR A 153 -14.65 -3.43 -2.09
CA TYR A 153 -15.09 -2.24 -2.85
C TYR A 153 -13.96 -1.34 -3.39
N GLY A 154 -12.70 -1.79 -3.39
CA GLY A 154 -11.60 -1.02 -4.00
C GLY A 154 -11.04 0.09 -3.11
N THR A 155 -11.29 0.04 -1.80
CA THR A 155 -10.67 0.92 -0.81
C THR A 155 -9.21 0.52 -0.61
N LYS A 156 -8.29 1.49 -0.54
CA LYS A 156 -6.90 1.19 -0.18
C LYS A 156 -6.86 0.70 1.27
N SER A 157 -6.11 -0.38 1.53
CA SER A 157 -6.06 -0.97 2.86
C SER A 157 -4.74 -0.65 3.58
N PRO A 158 -4.76 0.14 4.68
CA PRO A 158 -3.55 0.39 5.47
C PRO A 158 -3.06 -0.86 6.21
N PHE A 159 -3.96 -1.80 6.49
CA PHE A 159 -3.65 -3.03 7.24
C PHE A 159 -2.70 -3.99 6.50
N HIS A 160 -2.49 -3.81 5.20
CA HIS A 160 -1.68 -4.70 4.36
C HIS A 160 -0.27 -4.15 4.07
N TYR A 161 0.19 -3.11 4.78
CA TYR A 161 1.48 -2.46 4.51
C TYR A 161 2.65 -3.46 4.43
N PHE A 162 2.81 -4.32 5.45
CA PHE A 162 3.89 -5.31 5.46
C PHE A 162 3.74 -6.37 4.37
N GLY A 163 2.51 -6.82 4.10
CA GLY A 163 2.22 -7.73 3.00
C GLY A 163 2.58 -7.13 1.63
N ASN A 164 2.37 -5.83 1.44
CA ASN A 164 2.76 -5.12 0.23
C ASN A 164 4.27 -5.00 0.09
N LYS A 165 5.00 -4.75 1.18
CA LYS A 165 6.48 -4.74 1.18
C LYS A 165 7.05 -6.11 0.85
N TRP A 166 6.54 -7.17 1.46
CA TRP A 166 6.95 -8.53 1.13
C TRP A 166 6.67 -8.88 -0.35
N PHE A 167 5.49 -8.50 -0.84
CA PHE A 167 5.09 -8.75 -2.22
C PHE A 167 5.96 -7.98 -3.22
N LEU A 168 6.25 -6.71 -2.93
CA LEU A 168 7.20 -5.90 -3.69
C LEU A 168 8.56 -6.60 -3.76
N ASN A 169 9.11 -7.05 -2.64
CA ASN A 169 10.41 -7.74 -2.64
C ASN A 169 10.40 -9.01 -3.51
N ARG A 170 9.30 -9.78 -3.53
CA ARG A 170 9.14 -10.92 -4.44
C ARG A 170 9.13 -10.49 -5.90
N PHE A 171 8.39 -9.44 -6.24
CA PHE A 171 8.40 -8.87 -7.58
C PHE A 171 9.81 -8.45 -8.00
N LEU A 172 10.56 -7.77 -7.13
CA LEU A 172 11.93 -7.35 -7.39
C LEU A 172 12.87 -8.55 -7.64
N LYS A 173 12.72 -9.64 -6.88
CA LYS A 173 13.50 -10.86 -7.07
C LYS A 173 13.23 -11.47 -8.46
N GLN A 174 11.96 -11.53 -8.85
CA GLN A 174 11.54 -12.06 -10.15
C GLN A 174 11.99 -11.18 -11.31
N LEU A 175 11.91 -9.86 -11.15
CA LEU A 175 12.39 -8.90 -12.13
C LEU A 175 13.88 -9.09 -12.42
N LYS A 176 14.68 -9.35 -11.37
CA LYS A 176 16.12 -9.64 -11.51
C LYS A 176 16.37 -10.98 -12.21
N ALA A 177 15.63 -12.03 -11.86
CA ALA A 177 15.79 -13.35 -12.48
C ALA A 177 15.48 -13.34 -13.98
N VAL A 178 14.37 -12.68 -14.37
CA VAL A 178 14.02 -12.52 -15.79
C VAL A 178 15.08 -11.69 -16.52
N GLY A 179 15.61 -10.64 -15.89
CA GLY A 179 16.63 -9.78 -16.49
C GLY A 179 18.00 -10.46 -16.66
N SER A 180 18.32 -11.45 -15.82
CA SER A 180 19.57 -12.24 -15.93
C SER A 180 19.43 -13.47 -16.83
N GLY A 181 18.25 -13.74 -17.39
CA GLY A 181 17.98 -14.96 -18.17
C GLY A 181 18.03 -16.24 -17.33
N GLN A 182 17.98 -16.14 -16.00
CA GLN A 182 17.97 -17.30 -15.12
C GLN A 182 16.54 -17.84 -14.99
N PRO A 183 16.33 -19.18 -15.05
CA PRO A 183 15.05 -19.77 -14.71
C PRO A 183 14.70 -19.47 -13.25
N ALA A 184 13.43 -19.13 -13.02
CA ALA A 184 12.89 -18.64 -11.74
C ALA A 184 12.81 -19.70 -10.64
#